data_AF-A0A653BE99-F1
#
_entry.id   AF-A0A653BE99-F1
#
_cell.length_a   1.000
_cell.length_b   1.000
_cell.length_c   1.000
_cell.angle_alpha   90.00
_cell.angle_beta   90.00
_cell.angle_gamma   90.00
#
_symmetry.space_group_name_H-M   'P 1'
#
loop_
_entity.id
_entity.type
_entity.pdbx_description
1 polymer ?
#
loop_
_entity_poly.entity_id
_entity_poly.type
_entity_poly.pdbx_seq_one_letter_code
_entity_poly.pdbx_strand_id
1 'polypeptide(L)'
;MLYDIEIEASKQKNRTAIEKNVCPKEMIRTDFKEQKLDKFFAAATSKNNDDDSKKINESINAEEFQQCHAEFVERTNKLEDMIVEQSNEGNKPTNTRDPRACLKVKDAEMGALDVVADTELDTEQQNKKTDIEQLTNIEFLSRINRVETQLISVIELRREIEDNCHKGLRETFAQHVYVGAISPSQALIQYSTKLFLCDTKKILTEMLYQYILFNFQNFNEYIFNEKISIFELATICLDMPESGWTPEDGDKNELARKVSEILVDKSEMLKDYFSVGIDTEGNLYSIPILIDDYIPDSRALPFFVTRLAAEVDWSTEKGCFRTFSRELAAFFANIPKETNQHGKDWEWVTEHIIYPAIKQCFIPPKSFIDNAAVLEIANLPNLYKVFERC
;
A
#
# COMPACT_ATOMS: atom_id res chain seq x y z
N MET A 1 -27.54 20.30 37.90
CA MET A 1 -26.42 20.80 38.70
C MET A 1 -25.33 21.21 37.73
N LEU A 2 -25.35 22.49 37.37
CA LEU A 2 -24.34 23.20 36.60
C LEU A 2 -23.20 23.54 37.57
N TYR A 3 -21.95 23.36 37.15
CA TYR A 3 -20.81 24.01 37.78
C TYR A 3 -20.05 24.79 36.72
N ASP A 4 -20.37 26.07 36.66
CA ASP A 4 -19.53 27.14 36.15
C ASP A 4 -18.31 27.29 37.05
N ILE A 5 -17.12 27.46 36.47
CA ILE A 5 -15.99 28.10 37.15
C ILE A 5 -15.43 29.18 36.23
N GLU A 6 -15.68 30.41 36.66
CA GLU A 6 -15.21 31.65 36.08
C GLU A 6 -13.70 31.84 36.22
N ILE A 7 -13.18 32.58 35.25
CA ILE A 7 -11.83 33.13 35.16
C ILE A 7 -11.76 34.41 36.00
N GLU A 8 -10.83 34.50 36.95
CA GLU A 8 -10.40 35.79 37.49
C GLU A 8 -8.90 36.01 37.38
N ALA A 9 -8.57 37.13 36.74
CA ALA A 9 -7.23 37.68 36.60
C ALA A 9 -6.85 38.51 37.84
N SER A 10 -5.59 38.44 38.26
CA SER A 10 -5.03 39.38 39.24
C SER A 10 -3.58 39.73 38.87
N LYS A 11 -3.34 41.02 38.61
CA LYS A 11 -2.04 41.62 38.27
C LYS A 11 -1.24 42.01 39.52
N GLN A 12 0.05 41.64 39.49
CA GLN A 12 1.26 42.40 39.89
C GLN A 12 1.44 42.91 41.34
N LYS A 13 2.55 42.52 42.01
CA LYS A 13 3.83 43.26 42.02
C LYS A 13 4.96 42.60 42.84
N ASN A 14 6.13 42.57 42.19
CA ASN A 14 7.50 42.78 42.68
C ASN A 14 8.14 41.86 43.75
N ARG A 15 9.22 41.16 43.32
CA ARG A 15 10.55 41.31 43.93
C ARG A 15 11.69 40.77 43.04
N THR A 16 12.56 41.73 42.67
CA THR A 16 14.03 41.66 42.48
C THR A 16 14.65 40.75 41.43
N ALA A 17 15.39 41.43 40.53
CA ALA A 17 16.09 40.94 39.36
C ALA A 17 17.39 40.19 39.68
N ILE A 18 17.62 39.12 38.91
CA ILE A 18 18.95 38.63 38.56
C ILE A 18 19.02 38.73 37.04
N GLU A 19 19.69 39.76 36.52
CA GLU A 19 19.93 39.93 35.10
C GLU A 19 20.85 38.82 34.61
N LYS A 20 20.29 37.82 33.91
CA LYS A 20 21.06 37.03 32.94
C LYS A 20 20.99 37.79 31.62
N ASN A 21 22.13 38.30 31.16
CA ASN A 21 22.30 38.84 29.82
C ASN A 21 22.04 37.71 28.80
N VAL A 22 20.82 37.67 28.25
CA VAL A 22 20.47 36.81 27.13
C VAL A 22 20.91 37.53 25.86
N CYS A 23 21.76 36.88 25.07
CA CYS A 23 22.29 37.39 23.82
C CYS A 23 21.16 37.43 22.75
N PRO A 24 21.11 38.44 21.86
CA PRO A 24 20.10 38.53 20.79
C PRO A 24 19.99 37.31 19.85
N LYS A 25 20.96 36.39 19.90
CA LYS A 25 20.98 35.14 19.13
C LYS A 25 20.05 34.03 19.66
N GLU A 26 19.41 34.22 20.80
CA GLU A 26 18.52 33.21 21.42
C GLU A 26 17.02 33.59 21.32
N MET A 27 16.67 34.67 20.61
CA MET A 27 15.27 35.06 20.40
C MET A 27 14.75 34.62 19.04
N ILE A 28 13.92 33.57 19.02
CA ILE A 28 13.10 33.24 17.85
C ILE A 28 11.99 34.29 17.75
N ARG A 29 11.99 35.10 16.69
CA ARG A 29 10.89 36.02 16.40
C ARG A 29 9.77 35.24 15.70
N THR A 30 8.76 34.82 16.46
CA THR A 30 7.50 34.27 15.94
C THR A 30 6.39 35.31 16.09
N ASP A 31 6.41 36.39 15.29
CA ASP A 31 5.19 37.18 15.15
C ASP A 31 4.33 36.61 14.02
N PHE A 32 3.31 35.84 14.38
CA PHE A 32 2.34 35.22 13.47
C PHE A 32 1.54 36.25 12.64
N LYS A 33 1.63 37.55 12.95
CA LYS A 33 0.91 38.60 12.25
C LYS A 33 1.60 39.05 10.95
N GLU A 34 2.88 38.77 10.73
CA GLU A 34 3.62 39.35 9.60
C GLU A 34 3.65 38.50 8.31
N GLN A 35 3.34 37.19 8.36
CA GLN A 35 3.37 36.34 7.15
C GLN A 35 2.20 35.35 7.10
N LYS A 36 1.09 35.78 6.49
CA LYS A 36 -0.04 34.90 6.17
C LYS A 36 0.24 34.07 4.92
N LEU A 37 -0.23 32.82 4.94
CA LEU A 37 -0.16 31.83 3.85
C LEU A 37 -0.66 32.36 2.49
N ASP A 38 -1.52 33.38 2.50
CA ASP A 38 -2.09 34.01 1.30
C ASP A 38 -1.04 34.58 0.33
N LYS A 39 0.15 34.95 0.82
CA LYS A 39 1.27 35.39 -0.05
C LYS A 39 1.86 34.28 -0.92
N PHE A 40 1.69 33.01 -0.55
CA PHE A 40 2.21 31.87 -1.31
C PHE A 40 1.33 31.53 -2.52
N PHE A 41 0.03 31.85 -2.47
CA PHE A 41 -0.91 31.60 -3.57
C PHE A 41 -1.06 32.79 -4.53
N ALA A 42 -0.79 34.02 -4.08
CA ALA A 42 -0.87 35.22 -4.92
C ALA A 42 0.24 35.33 -5.98
N ALA A 43 1.38 34.64 -5.79
CA ALA A 43 2.48 34.66 -6.76
C ALA A 43 2.15 33.93 -8.08
N ALA A 44 1.07 33.13 -8.12
CA ALA A 44 0.63 32.41 -9.31
C ALA A 44 -0.20 33.26 -10.30
N THR A 45 -0.60 34.49 -9.97
CA THR A 45 -1.56 35.26 -10.79
C THR A 45 -1.03 36.57 -11.39
N SER A 46 0.27 36.83 -11.39
CA SER A 46 0.77 38.00 -12.13
C SER A 46 2.18 37.83 -12.69
N LYS A 47 2.26 37.26 -13.90
CA LYS A 47 2.97 37.82 -15.07
C LYS A 47 2.93 36.82 -16.22
N ASN A 48 2.05 37.08 -17.18
CA ASN A 48 2.22 36.63 -18.56
C ASN A 48 3.33 37.48 -19.19
N ASN A 49 4.41 36.84 -19.62
CA ASN A 49 5.14 37.18 -20.83
C ASN A 49 5.56 35.84 -21.44
N ASP A 50 5.22 35.69 -22.71
CA ASP A 50 5.35 34.47 -23.50
C ASP A 50 6.80 33.95 -23.58
N ASP A 51 6.88 32.63 -23.78
CA ASP A 51 8.03 31.82 -24.20
C ASP A 51 8.89 31.15 -23.10
N ASP A 52 8.33 30.15 -22.39
CA ASP A 52 9.11 29.02 -21.81
C ASP A 52 8.27 27.86 -21.21
N SER A 53 7.18 27.46 -21.86
CA SER A 53 6.39 26.29 -21.42
C SER A 53 6.92 24.98 -22.02
N LYS A 54 8.09 24.50 -21.59
CA LYS A 54 8.57 23.11 -21.78
C LYS A 54 9.90 22.90 -21.05
N LYS A 55 9.86 22.45 -19.79
CA LYS A 55 10.90 21.67 -19.07
C LYS A 55 10.55 21.58 -17.58
N ILE A 56 9.54 20.79 -17.26
CA ILE A 56 9.30 20.32 -15.89
C ILE A 56 9.12 18.81 -16.06
N ASN A 57 10.07 18.02 -15.56
CA ASN A 57 10.28 16.57 -15.81
C ASN A 57 11.21 16.24 -16.99
N GLU A 58 12.50 16.54 -16.85
CA GLU A 58 13.52 15.76 -17.56
C GLU A 58 13.86 14.52 -16.71
N SER A 59 13.65 13.34 -17.28
CA SER A 59 14.15 12.07 -16.75
C SER A 59 15.67 12.11 -16.66
N ILE A 60 16.22 11.51 -15.61
CA ILE A 60 17.65 11.24 -15.45
C ILE A 60 18.16 10.53 -16.73
N ASN A 61 19.33 10.92 -17.23
CA ASN A 61 19.88 10.28 -18.44
C ASN A 61 20.29 8.82 -18.14
N ALA A 62 20.43 7.99 -19.17
CA ALA A 62 20.68 6.56 -19.00
C ALA A 62 21.98 6.24 -18.23
N GLU A 63 22.99 7.10 -18.33
CA GLU A 63 24.30 6.91 -17.68
C GLU A 63 24.25 7.27 -16.19
N GLU A 64 23.58 8.37 -15.84
CA GLU A 64 23.29 8.77 -14.46
C GLU A 64 22.39 7.74 -13.76
N PHE A 65 21.43 7.15 -14.49
CA PHE A 65 20.62 6.04 -13.99
C PHE A 65 21.46 4.80 -13.70
N GLN A 66 22.36 4.40 -14.62
CA GLN A 66 23.22 3.24 -14.45
C GLN A 66 24.12 3.38 -13.21
N GLN A 67 24.61 4.60 -12.96
CA GLN A 67 25.47 4.91 -11.83
C GLN A 67 24.71 4.87 -10.50
N CYS A 68 23.54 5.52 -10.40
CA CYS A 68 22.71 5.48 -9.20
C CYS A 68 22.18 4.06 -8.91
N HIS A 69 21.87 3.28 -9.95
CA HIS A 69 21.43 1.89 -9.81
C HIS A 69 22.55 0.98 -9.27
N ALA A 70 23.78 1.13 -9.77
CA ALA A 70 24.92 0.37 -9.26
C ALA A 70 25.21 0.71 -7.78
N GLU A 71 25.16 1.98 -7.40
CA GLU A 71 25.31 2.42 -6.01
C GLU A 71 24.20 1.88 -5.10
N PHE A 72 22.97 1.78 -5.60
CA PHE A 72 21.83 1.19 -4.88
C PHE A 72 22.04 -0.30 -4.59
N VAL A 73 22.41 -1.09 -5.61
CA VAL A 73 22.65 -2.54 -5.48
C VAL A 73 23.81 -2.83 -4.52
N GLU A 74 24.87 -2.04 -4.57
CA GLU A 74 26.01 -2.20 -3.66
C GLU A 74 25.61 -1.90 -2.20
N ARG A 75 24.71 -0.95 -1.99
CA ARG A 75 24.27 -0.53 -0.65
C ARG A 75 23.26 -1.50 -0.03
N THR A 76 22.41 -2.12 -0.84
CA THR A 76 21.51 -3.18 -0.39
C THR A 76 22.28 -4.44 0.00
N ASN A 77 23.26 -4.86 -0.81
CA ASN A 77 24.08 -6.03 -0.51
C ASN A 77 24.90 -5.84 0.77
N LYS A 78 25.48 -4.64 0.99
CA LYS A 78 26.18 -4.31 2.23
C LYS A 78 25.26 -4.32 3.46
N LEU A 79 24.00 -3.94 3.30
CA LEU A 79 23.02 -3.97 4.39
C LEU A 79 22.65 -5.43 4.74
N GLU A 80 22.51 -6.29 3.74
CA GLU A 80 22.29 -7.73 3.93
C GLU A 80 23.47 -8.40 4.65
N ASP A 81 24.70 -8.12 4.24
CA ASP A 81 25.91 -8.65 4.89
C ASP A 81 26.00 -8.22 6.37
N MET A 82 25.66 -6.96 6.68
CA MET A 82 25.63 -6.43 8.06
C MET A 82 24.55 -7.10 8.93
N ILE A 83 23.44 -7.53 8.35
CA ILE A 83 22.35 -8.22 9.06
C ILE A 83 22.74 -9.69 9.31
N VAL A 84 23.41 -10.34 8.36
CA VAL A 84 23.90 -11.72 8.50
C VAL A 84 24.98 -11.83 9.58
N GLU A 85 25.88 -10.85 9.69
CA GLU A 85 26.93 -10.85 10.73
C GLU A 85 26.37 -10.66 12.15
N GLN A 86 25.32 -9.86 12.34
CA GLN A 86 24.69 -9.69 13.66
C GLN A 86 23.88 -10.92 14.13
N SER A 87 23.49 -11.79 13.18
CA SER A 87 22.67 -12.98 13.44
C SER A 87 23.48 -14.18 13.97
N ASN A 88 24.81 -14.17 13.80
CA ASN A 88 25.68 -15.32 14.11
C ASN A 88 26.35 -15.27 15.49
N GLU A 89 26.17 -14.23 16.30
CA GLU A 89 26.74 -14.15 17.67
C GLU A 89 25.82 -14.65 18.79
N GLY A 90 24.60 -15.14 18.47
CA GLY A 90 23.55 -15.35 19.46
C GLY A 90 22.97 -16.77 19.57
N ASN A 91 23.75 -17.85 19.58
CA ASN A 91 23.19 -19.15 20.02
C ASN A 91 24.23 -20.14 20.59
N LYS A 92 24.25 -20.29 21.92
CA LYS A 92 24.77 -21.47 22.64
C LYS A 92 23.60 -22.36 23.05
N PRO A 93 23.71 -23.71 22.96
CA PRO A 93 22.57 -24.60 23.12
C PRO A 93 22.33 -24.97 24.59
N THR A 94 21.06 -25.06 25.01
CA THR A 94 20.66 -25.89 26.15
C THR A 94 19.43 -26.74 25.82
N ASN A 95 19.56 -28.04 26.10
CA ASN A 95 18.58 -29.12 25.94
C ASN A 95 17.25 -28.83 26.67
N THR A 96 16.10 -29.24 26.14
CA THR A 96 15.43 -30.52 26.48
C THR A 96 14.04 -30.69 25.82
N ARG A 97 13.77 -31.93 25.39
CA ARG A 97 12.48 -32.67 25.32
C ARG A 97 11.59 -32.54 24.08
N ASP A 98 11.85 -33.50 23.19
CA ASP A 98 10.97 -34.27 22.31
C ASP A 98 9.68 -34.78 23.00
N PRO A 99 8.55 -34.83 22.27
CA PRO A 99 7.79 -36.07 22.24
C PRO A 99 7.35 -36.48 20.81
N ARG A 100 8.09 -37.44 20.25
CA ARG A 100 7.63 -38.41 19.25
C ARG A 100 6.28 -39.01 19.63
N ALA A 101 5.38 -39.19 18.67
CA ALA A 101 5.19 -40.50 18.03
C ALA A 101 4.02 -40.55 17.04
N CYS A 102 4.20 -41.45 16.06
CA CYS A 102 3.28 -42.02 15.05
C CYS A 102 3.31 -41.34 13.68
N LEU A 103 3.58 -42.02 12.55
CA LEU A 103 3.79 -43.44 12.25
C LEU A 103 4.65 -43.53 10.98
N LYS A 104 5.51 -44.56 10.91
CA LYS A 104 6.36 -44.89 9.76
C LYS A 104 5.56 -45.67 8.70
N VAL A 105 5.81 -45.40 7.42
CA VAL A 105 5.79 -46.42 6.35
C VAL A 105 6.98 -46.17 5.40
N LYS A 106 7.54 -47.27 4.91
CA LYS A 106 8.89 -47.48 4.36
C LYS A 106 9.02 -47.26 2.85
N ASP A 107 10.21 -46.78 2.47
CA ASP A 107 11.14 -47.17 1.39
C ASP A 107 10.62 -47.76 0.06
N ALA A 108 11.08 -47.16 -1.06
CA ALA A 108 11.63 -47.88 -2.22
C ALA A 108 12.47 -46.94 -3.12
N GLU A 109 13.67 -47.40 -3.47
CA GLU A 109 14.69 -46.80 -4.34
C GLU A 109 14.42 -46.99 -5.85
N MET A 110 14.98 -46.09 -6.67
CA MET A 110 15.58 -46.26 -8.03
C MET A 110 15.43 -44.92 -8.76
N GLY A 111 16.40 -44.35 -9.46
CA GLY A 111 17.75 -44.77 -9.84
C GLY A 111 18.33 -43.65 -10.71
N ALA A 112 19.65 -43.49 -10.66
CA ALA A 112 20.39 -42.51 -11.44
C ALA A 112 20.37 -42.84 -12.95
N LEU A 113 20.29 -41.81 -13.80
CA LEU A 113 20.82 -41.88 -15.15
C LEU A 113 21.31 -40.49 -15.59
N ASP A 114 22.64 -40.37 -15.66
CA ASP A 114 23.37 -39.35 -16.40
C ASP A 114 23.13 -39.54 -17.90
N VAL A 115 22.78 -38.47 -18.62
CA VAL A 115 23.10 -38.33 -20.04
C VAL A 115 23.57 -36.91 -20.30
N VAL A 116 24.86 -36.81 -20.59
CA VAL A 116 25.56 -35.63 -21.10
C VAL A 116 25.20 -35.48 -22.59
N ALA A 117 24.78 -34.29 -23.00
CA ALA A 117 24.79 -33.89 -24.40
C ALA A 117 25.03 -32.37 -24.48
N ASP A 118 26.28 -32.00 -24.71
CA ASP A 118 26.69 -30.67 -25.17
C ASP A 118 26.15 -30.43 -26.59
N THR A 119 25.56 -29.27 -26.80
CA THR A 119 25.57 -28.61 -28.11
C THR A 119 25.46 -27.11 -27.89
N GLU A 120 26.61 -26.44 -27.95
CA GLU A 120 26.73 -24.99 -28.05
C GLU A 120 26.25 -24.52 -29.42
N LEU A 121 25.43 -23.46 -29.45
CA LEU A 121 25.43 -22.32 -30.39
C LEU A 121 24.09 -21.57 -30.29
N ASP A 122 24.08 -20.45 -29.57
CA ASP A 122 23.74 -19.11 -30.08
C ASP A 122 23.39 -18.15 -28.93
N THR A 123 24.40 -17.38 -28.59
CA THR A 123 24.48 -16.27 -27.65
C THR A 123 23.64 -15.10 -28.16
N GLU A 124 22.47 -14.81 -27.54
CA GLU A 124 21.90 -13.44 -27.44
C GLU A 124 20.62 -13.28 -26.57
N GLN A 125 20.25 -14.22 -25.70
CA GLN A 125 18.99 -14.13 -24.92
C GLN A 125 19.12 -14.22 -23.39
N GLN A 126 20.31 -14.08 -22.81
CA GLN A 126 20.51 -14.29 -21.35
C GLN A 126 20.38 -13.05 -20.45
N ASN A 127 20.26 -11.83 -20.98
CA ASN A 127 20.24 -10.60 -20.14
C ASN A 127 18.85 -10.03 -19.80
N LYS A 128 17.75 -10.78 -19.97
CA LYS A 128 16.41 -10.37 -19.51
C LYS A 128 15.78 -11.28 -18.45
N LYS A 129 16.44 -12.37 -18.09
CA LYS A 129 15.90 -13.38 -17.17
C LYS A 129 16.26 -13.13 -15.70
N THR A 130 17.26 -12.29 -15.44
CA THR A 130 17.84 -12.07 -14.10
C THR A 130 17.12 -11.03 -13.25
N ASP A 131 16.30 -10.15 -13.84
CA ASP A 131 15.55 -9.14 -13.06
C ASP A 131 14.24 -9.68 -12.46
N ILE A 132 13.73 -10.81 -13.00
CA ILE A 132 12.45 -11.41 -12.59
C ILE A 132 12.61 -12.27 -11.33
N GLU A 133 13.71 -13.00 -11.19
CA GLU A 133 13.96 -13.91 -10.05
C GLU A 133 14.37 -13.16 -8.76
N GLN A 134 14.89 -11.94 -8.87
CA GLN A 134 15.28 -11.15 -7.70
C GLN A 134 14.09 -10.50 -6.97
N LEU A 135 12.94 -10.35 -7.63
CA LEU A 135 11.73 -9.77 -7.03
C LEU A 135 10.87 -10.81 -6.28
N THR A 136 11.19 -12.10 -6.41
CA THR A 136 10.47 -13.20 -5.73
C THR A 136 11.15 -13.69 -4.45
N ASN A 137 12.37 -13.26 -4.15
CA ASN A 137 13.11 -13.68 -2.97
C ASN A 137 12.90 -12.74 -1.78
N ILE A 138 11.69 -12.79 -1.22
CA ILE A 138 11.56 -12.63 0.23
C ILE A 138 11.84 -14.04 0.78
N GLU A 139 12.98 -14.28 1.43
CA GLU A 139 13.38 -15.61 1.94
C GLU A 139 12.37 -16.26 2.92
N PHE A 140 11.38 -15.50 3.38
CA PHE A 140 10.23 -16.00 4.12
C PHE A 140 9.16 -16.67 3.22
N LEU A 141 8.94 -16.16 2.00
CA LEU A 141 7.92 -16.64 1.06
C LEU A 141 8.34 -17.92 0.31
N SER A 142 9.63 -18.23 0.24
CA SER A 142 10.15 -19.44 -0.40
C SER A 142 9.87 -20.73 0.38
N ARG A 143 9.34 -20.62 1.62
CA ARG A 143 8.99 -21.76 2.48
C ARG A 143 7.53 -22.21 2.37
N ILE A 144 6.72 -21.52 1.57
CA ILE A 144 5.31 -21.84 1.33
C ILE A 144 5.20 -22.44 -0.07
N ASN A 145 4.50 -23.57 -0.21
CA ASN A 145 4.16 -24.15 -1.52
C ASN A 145 3.27 -23.15 -2.27
N ARG A 146 3.88 -22.26 -3.05
CA ARG A 146 3.18 -21.29 -3.88
C ARG A 146 2.66 -21.96 -5.13
N VAL A 147 1.37 -21.78 -5.41
CA VAL A 147 0.75 -22.20 -6.67
C VAL A 147 1.19 -21.20 -7.74
N GLU A 148 1.96 -21.66 -8.71
CA GLU A 148 2.31 -20.84 -9.87
C GLU A 148 1.11 -20.79 -10.83
N THR A 149 0.56 -19.59 -11.04
CA THR A 149 -0.58 -19.41 -11.93
C THR A 149 -0.19 -19.64 -13.39
N GLN A 150 -0.93 -20.50 -14.08
CA GLN A 150 -0.76 -20.79 -15.51
C GLN A 150 -1.79 -20.03 -16.38
N LEU A 151 -2.64 -19.20 -15.76
CA LEU A 151 -3.71 -18.49 -16.46
C LEU A 151 -3.13 -17.31 -17.24
N ILE A 152 -3.25 -17.39 -18.58
CA ILE A 152 -2.78 -16.35 -19.50
C ILE A 152 -3.41 -14.99 -19.17
N SER A 153 -4.70 -14.97 -18.78
CA SER A 153 -5.39 -13.74 -18.37
C SER A 153 -4.69 -13.00 -17.23
N VAL A 154 -4.25 -13.73 -16.19
CA VAL A 154 -3.54 -13.16 -15.04
C VAL A 154 -2.12 -12.74 -15.43
N ILE A 155 -1.42 -13.55 -16.24
CA ILE A 155 -0.06 -13.24 -16.73
C ILE A 155 -0.08 -11.96 -17.57
N GLU A 156 -1.07 -11.80 -18.45
CA GLU A 156 -1.24 -10.59 -19.25
C GLU A 156 -1.54 -9.36 -18.36
N LEU A 157 -2.37 -9.51 -17.32
CA LEU A 157 -2.66 -8.42 -16.38
C LEU A 157 -1.40 -7.97 -15.61
N ARG A 158 -0.55 -8.92 -15.19
CA ARG A 158 0.75 -8.61 -14.57
C ARG A 158 1.66 -7.86 -15.52
N ARG A 159 1.75 -8.33 -16.77
CA ARG A 159 2.53 -7.66 -17.80
C ARG A 159 2.06 -6.23 -18.08
N GLU A 160 0.74 -6.00 -18.13
CA GLU A 160 0.17 -4.66 -18.29
C GLU A 160 0.56 -3.71 -17.14
N ILE A 161 0.62 -4.20 -15.91
CA ILE A 161 1.12 -3.43 -14.75
C ILE A 161 2.59 -3.04 -14.98
N GLU A 162 3.43 -4.01 -15.33
CA GLU A 162 4.86 -3.79 -15.54
C GLU A 162 5.14 -2.81 -16.69
N ASP A 163 4.46 -2.99 -17.82
CA ASP A 163 4.59 -2.13 -19.01
C ASP A 163 4.12 -0.68 -18.74
N ASN A 164 3.19 -0.50 -17.80
CA ASN A 164 2.68 0.80 -17.37
C ASN A 164 3.48 1.43 -16.21
N CYS A 165 4.55 0.79 -15.74
CA CYS A 165 5.35 1.28 -14.63
C CYS A 165 6.05 2.62 -14.95
N HIS A 166 5.99 3.56 -14.02
CA HIS A 166 6.76 4.79 -14.02
C HIS A 166 8.03 4.63 -13.18
N LYS A 167 9.18 4.51 -13.85
CA LYS A 167 10.48 4.24 -13.19
C LYS A 167 10.88 5.28 -12.13
N GLY A 168 10.70 6.58 -12.41
CA GLY A 168 11.07 7.64 -11.44
C GLY A 168 10.25 7.62 -10.15
N LEU A 169 8.91 7.51 -10.25
CA LEU A 169 8.04 7.24 -9.10
C LEU A 169 8.39 5.93 -8.39
N ARG A 170 8.75 4.86 -9.12
CA ARG A 170 9.15 3.59 -8.49
C ARG A 170 10.36 3.79 -7.59
N GLU A 171 11.38 4.49 -8.09
CA GLU A 171 12.55 4.86 -7.29
C GLU A 171 12.17 5.75 -6.10
N THR A 172 11.32 6.75 -6.33
CA THR A 172 10.81 7.66 -5.30
C THR A 172 10.17 6.87 -4.15
N PHE A 173 9.25 5.96 -4.43
CA PHE A 173 8.59 5.14 -3.41
C PHE A 173 9.52 4.08 -2.81
N ALA A 174 10.45 3.49 -3.58
CA ALA A 174 11.39 2.51 -3.05
C ALA A 174 12.36 3.12 -2.02
N GLN A 175 12.65 4.42 -2.12
CA GLN A 175 13.63 5.11 -1.28
C GLN A 175 13.02 6.20 -0.40
N HIS A 176 11.70 6.34 -0.39
CA HIS A 176 11.07 7.39 0.38
C HIS A 176 11.37 7.29 1.88
N VAL A 177 11.35 8.44 2.54
CA VAL A 177 11.27 8.59 3.98
C VAL A 177 9.88 9.07 4.30
N TYR A 178 9.15 8.32 5.13
CA TYR A 178 7.84 8.74 5.59
C TYR A 178 7.99 9.96 6.51
N VAL A 179 7.17 10.99 6.29
CA VAL A 179 7.21 12.24 7.07
C VAL A 179 6.05 12.31 8.04
N GLY A 180 4.84 11.94 7.61
CA GLY A 180 3.67 11.96 8.47
C GLY A 180 2.35 11.93 7.71
N ALA A 181 1.29 11.48 8.37
CA ALA A 181 -0.05 11.49 7.81
C ALA A 181 -0.75 12.84 8.02
N ILE A 182 -1.57 13.23 7.04
CA ILE A 182 -2.47 14.40 7.12
C ILE A 182 -3.90 13.93 7.39
N SER A 183 -4.30 12.82 6.76
CA SER A 183 -5.60 12.16 6.93
C SER A 183 -5.47 10.69 6.56
N PRO A 184 -6.49 9.84 6.83
CA PRO A 184 -6.46 8.44 6.41
C PRO A 184 -6.26 8.22 4.90
N SER A 185 -6.50 9.25 4.08
CA SER A 185 -6.31 9.20 2.63
C SER A 185 -5.10 9.98 2.13
N GLN A 186 -4.36 10.68 3.00
CA GLN A 186 -3.26 11.55 2.57
C GLN A 186 -2.10 11.52 3.55
N ALA A 187 -0.88 11.40 3.03
CA ALA A 187 0.34 11.51 3.81
C ALA A 187 1.46 12.21 3.03
N LEU A 188 2.50 12.57 3.77
CA LEU A 188 3.70 13.20 3.27
C LEU A 188 4.85 12.21 3.24
N ILE A 189 5.57 12.20 2.12
CA ILE A 189 6.84 11.50 2.00
C ILE A 189 7.92 12.45 1.50
N GLN A 190 9.15 12.23 1.94
CA GLN A 190 10.32 12.90 1.42
C GLN A 190 11.10 11.91 0.56
N TYR A 191 11.59 12.39 -0.58
CA TYR A 191 12.60 11.68 -1.35
C TYR A 191 13.64 12.69 -1.86
N SER A 192 14.92 12.39 -1.62
CA SER A 192 16.01 13.33 -1.86
C SER A 192 15.72 14.68 -1.17
N THR A 193 15.70 15.77 -1.93
CA THR A 193 15.44 17.13 -1.45
C THR A 193 14.00 17.58 -1.60
N LYS A 194 13.09 16.69 -2.04
CA LYS A 194 11.70 17.01 -2.38
C LYS A 194 10.74 16.43 -1.36
N LEU A 195 9.70 17.19 -1.06
CA LEU A 195 8.57 16.79 -0.23
C LEU A 195 7.35 16.57 -1.13
N PHE A 196 6.72 15.41 -0.98
CA PHE A 196 5.56 15.01 -1.77
C PHE A 196 4.33 14.86 -0.88
N LEU A 197 3.20 15.38 -1.38
CA LEU A 197 1.87 15.03 -0.92
C LEU A 197 1.38 13.82 -1.71
N CYS A 198 0.99 12.78 -0.99
CA CYS A 198 0.52 11.52 -1.56
C CYS A 198 -0.96 11.31 -1.26
N ASP A 199 -1.73 10.94 -2.28
CA ASP A 199 -3.06 10.36 -2.13
C ASP A 199 -2.92 8.88 -1.74
N THR A 200 -2.77 8.64 -0.43
CA THR A 200 -2.54 7.31 0.16
C THR A 200 -3.63 6.34 -0.26
N LYS A 201 -4.90 6.78 -0.39
CA LYS A 201 -5.99 5.89 -0.81
C LYS A 201 -5.77 5.39 -2.24
N LYS A 202 -5.49 6.28 -3.21
CA LYS A 202 -5.21 5.86 -4.60
C LYS A 202 -3.98 4.97 -4.71
N ILE A 203 -2.91 5.32 -4.01
CA ILE A 203 -1.66 4.56 -4.02
C ILE A 203 -1.88 3.16 -3.45
N LEU A 204 -2.55 3.07 -2.29
CA LEU A 204 -2.85 1.81 -1.64
C LEU A 204 -3.77 0.93 -2.50
N THR A 205 -4.81 1.50 -3.11
CA THR A 205 -5.68 0.76 -4.05
C THR A 205 -4.86 0.17 -5.22
N GLU A 206 -3.96 0.94 -5.81
CA GLU A 206 -3.15 0.45 -6.92
C GLU A 206 -2.14 -0.62 -6.46
N MET A 207 -1.46 -0.41 -5.33
CA MET A 207 -0.53 -1.38 -4.77
C MET A 207 -1.23 -2.71 -4.42
N LEU A 208 -2.41 -2.66 -3.80
CA LEU A 208 -3.19 -3.85 -3.47
C LEU A 208 -3.70 -4.58 -4.72
N TYR A 209 -4.11 -3.85 -5.76
CA TYR A 209 -4.48 -4.47 -7.03
C TYR A 209 -3.32 -5.27 -7.63
N GLN A 210 -2.10 -4.72 -7.56
CA GLN A 210 -0.88 -5.41 -7.99
C GLN A 210 -0.64 -6.62 -7.11
N TYR A 211 -0.66 -6.45 -5.78
CA TYR A 211 -0.47 -7.54 -4.83
C TYR A 211 -1.43 -8.71 -5.10
N ILE A 212 -2.72 -8.42 -5.34
CA ILE A 212 -3.73 -9.44 -5.63
C ILE A 212 -3.36 -10.21 -6.91
N LEU A 213 -2.97 -9.52 -7.98
CA LEU A 213 -2.63 -10.21 -9.22
C LEU A 213 -1.33 -10.99 -9.13
N PHE A 214 -0.30 -10.47 -8.46
CA PHE A 214 0.97 -11.16 -8.27
C PHE A 214 0.89 -12.34 -7.29
N ASN A 215 -0.06 -12.33 -6.35
CA ASN A 215 -0.30 -13.41 -5.37
C ASN A 215 -1.60 -14.18 -5.62
N PHE A 216 -2.17 -14.10 -6.83
CA PHE A 216 -3.37 -14.83 -7.23
C PHE A 216 -3.30 -16.31 -6.79
N GLN A 217 -4.37 -16.85 -6.20
CA GLN A 217 -4.45 -18.20 -5.58
C GLN A 217 -3.58 -18.46 -4.33
N ASN A 218 -2.86 -17.46 -3.82
CA ASN A 218 -1.88 -17.65 -2.75
C ASN A 218 -2.15 -16.74 -1.54
N PHE A 219 -3.43 -16.56 -1.18
CA PHE A 219 -3.81 -15.77 -0.01
C PHE A 219 -4.11 -16.65 1.20
N ASN A 220 -3.75 -16.16 2.38
CA ASN A 220 -4.37 -16.62 3.60
C ASN A 220 -5.75 -16.00 3.73
N GLU A 221 -6.62 -16.58 4.55
CA GLU A 221 -7.96 -16.04 4.80
C GLU A 221 -8.17 -15.67 6.26
N TYR A 222 -8.86 -14.55 6.46
CA TYR A 222 -9.43 -14.16 7.73
C TYR A 222 -10.87 -14.69 7.79
N ILE A 223 -11.13 -15.59 8.74
CA ILE A 223 -12.44 -16.19 8.96
C ILE A 223 -13.18 -15.36 10.00
N PHE A 224 -14.39 -14.90 9.66
CA PHE A 224 -15.23 -14.16 10.61
C PHE A 224 -15.72 -15.07 11.72
N ASN A 225 -15.80 -14.52 12.94
CA ASN A 225 -16.38 -15.24 14.08
C ASN A 225 -17.87 -15.57 13.86
N GLU A 226 -18.58 -14.63 13.24
CA GLU A 226 -19.98 -14.78 12.85
C GLU A 226 -20.10 -14.55 11.35
N LYS A 227 -20.87 -15.41 10.69
CA LYS A 227 -21.14 -15.27 9.26
C LYS A 227 -22.05 -14.07 9.02
N ILE A 228 -21.82 -13.35 7.93
CA ILE A 228 -22.51 -12.09 7.65
C ILE A 228 -23.40 -12.27 6.41
N SER A 229 -24.70 -12.01 6.55
CA SER A 229 -25.63 -12.16 5.43
C SER A 229 -25.33 -11.15 4.32
N ILE A 230 -25.09 -11.66 3.10
CA ILE A 230 -24.88 -10.81 1.92
C ILE A 230 -26.14 -10.00 1.59
N PHE A 231 -27.31 -10.60 1.79
CA PHE A 231 -28.59 -9.93 1.60
C PHE A 231 -28.73 -8.71 2.51
N GLU A 232 -28.40 -8.85 3.80
CA GLU A 232 -28.47 -7.74 4.75
C GLU A 232 -27.44 -6.65 4.41
N LEU A 233 -26.20 -7.04 4.07
CA LEU A 233 -25.17 -6.10 3.62
C LEU A 233 -25.60 -5.31 2.38
N ALA A 234 -26.17 -5.98 1.38
CA ALA A 234 -26.68 -5.34 0.18
C ALA A 234 -27.86 -4.40 0.48
N THR A 235 -28.75 -4.80 1.37
CA THR A 235 -29.88 -3.97 1.82
C THR A 235 -29.37 -2.69 2.50
N ILE A 236 -28.40 -2.82 3.42
CA ILE A 236 -27.74 -1.67 4.08
C ILE A 236 -27.12 -0.75 3.03
N CYS A 237 -26.43 -1.31 2.03
CA CYS A 237 -25.85 -0.52 0.94
C CYS A 237 -26.90 0.28 0.18
N LEU A 238 -27.98 -0.36 -0.27
CA LEU A 238 -29.04 0.28 -1.05
C LEU A 238 -29.83 1.33 -0.25
N ASP A 239 -29.81 1.27 1.08
CA ASP A 239 -30.38 2.28 1.96
C ASP A 239 -29.48 3.51 2.17
N MET A 240 -28.19 3.39 1.87
CA MET A 240 -27.25 4.52 1.94
C MET A 240 -27.34 5.39 0.68
N PRO A 241 -27.37 6.74 0.82
CA PRO A 241 -27.45 7.64 -0.33
C PRO A 241 -26.25 7.53 -1.27
N GLU A 242 -25.08 7.13 -0.76
CA GLU A 242 -23.85 6.96 -1.53
C GLU A 242 -23.90 5.76 -2.49
N SER A 243 -24.91 4.87 -2.36
CA SER A 243 -25.14 3.80 -3.35
C SER A 243 -25.60 4.32 -4.71
N GLY A 244 -26.13 5.55 -4.75
CA GLY A 244 -26.72 6.10 -5.97
C GLY A 244 -28.04 5.42 -6.39
N TRP A 245 -28.62 4.55 -5.55
CA TRP A 245 -29.90 3.91 -5.85
C TRP A 245 -31.03 4.96 -5.96
N THR A 246 -31.88 4.75 -6.95
CA THR A 246 -33.06 5.54 -7.24
C THR A 246 -34.29 4.62 -7.35
N PRO A 247 -35.52 5.13 -7.11
CA PRO A 247 -36.73 4.32 -7.27
C PRO A 247 -36.89 3.69 -8.67
N GLU A 248 -36.25 4.27 -9.68
CA GLU A 248 -36.20 3.78 -11.05
C GLU A 248 -35.39 2.48 -11.21
N ASP A 249 -34.45 2.19 -10.31
CA ASP A 249 -33.61 0.99 -10.34
C ASP A 249 -34.35 -0.28 -9.89
N GLY A 250 -35.54 -0.12 -9.30
CA GLY A 250 -36.41 -1.21 -8.85
C GLY A 250 -36.35 -1.47 -7.35
N ASP A 251 -37.02 -2.55 -6.91
CA ASP A 251 -37.16 -2.88 -5.50
C ASP A 251 -35.83 -3.28 -4.84
N LYS A 252 -35.51 -2.66 -3.71
CA LYS A 252 -34.25 -2.90 -3.00
C LYS A 252 -34.09 -4.34 -2.51
N ASN A 253 -35.16 -4.97 -2.04
CA ASN A 253 -35.08 -6.35 -1.56
C ASN A 253 -34.85 -7.32 -2.72
N GLU A 254 -35.47 -7.07 -3.88
CA GLU A 254 -35.21 -7.85 -5.07
C GLU A 254 -33.76 -7.68 -5.55
N LEU A 255 -33.24 -6.45 -5.57
CA LEU A 255 -31.84 -6.17 -5.90
C LEU A 255 -30.88 -6.85 -4.92
N ALA A 256 -31.10 -6.72 -3.61
CA ALA A 256 -30.28 -7.36 -2.58
C ALA A 256 -30.30 -8.90 -2.71
N ARG A 257 -31.44 -9.49 -3.09
CA ARG A 257 -31.53 -10.93 -3.37
C ARG A 257 -30.71 -11.32 -4.59
N LYS A 258 -30.79 -10.54 -5.68
CA LYS A 258 -29.97 -10.75 -6.90
C LYS A 258 -28.47 -10.68 -6.59
N VAL A 259 -28.04 -9.72 -5.75
CA VAL A 259 -26.65 -9.64 -5.29
C VAL A 259 -26.22 -10.94 -4.61
N SER A 260 -27.03 -11.43 -3.67
CA SER A 260 -26.77 -12.70 -2.98
C SER A 260 -26.71 -13.90 -3.93
N GLU A 261 -27.64 -14.00 -4.87
CA GLU A 261 -27.71 -15.10 -5.84
C GLU A 261 -26.46 -15.13 -6.74
N ILE A 262 -26.04 -13.97 -7.26
CA ILE A 262 -24.83 -13.85 -8.11
C ILE A 262 -23.60 -14.30 -7.33
N LEU A 263 -23.42 -13.82 -6.09
CA LEU A 263 -22.21 -14.11 -5.32
C LEU A 263 -22.16 -15.56 -4.82
N VAL A 264 -23.31 -16.18 -4.54
CA VAL A 264 -23.39 -17.62 -4.25
C VAL A 264 -23.00 -18.44 -5.48
N ASP A 265 -23.49 -18.08 -6.68
CA ASP A 265 -23.12 -18.76 -7.94
C ASP A 265 -21.60 -18.67 -8.22
N LYS A 266 -20.93 -17.60 -7.79
CA LYS A 266 -19.47 -17.42 -7.98
C LYS A 266 -18.62 -17.88 -6.80
N SER A 267 -19.23 -18.40 -5.73
CA SER A 267 -18.57 -18.66 -4.45
C SER A 267 -17.36 -19.60 -4.53
N GLU A 268 -17.44 -20.70 -5.29
CA GLU A 268 -16.33 -21.65 -5.44
C GLU A 268 -15.09 -20.99 -6.06
N MET A 269 -15.28 -20.22 -7.15
CA MET A 269 -14.19 -19.50 -7.81
C MET A 269 -13.59 -18.44 -6.90
N LEU A 270 -14.43 -17.67 -6.21
CA LEU A 270 -14.01 -16.64 -5.26
C LEU A 270 -13.17 -17.22 -4.12
N LYS A 271 -13.54 -18.41 -3.63
CA LYS A 271 -12.80 -19.13 -2.60
C LYS A 271 -11.44 -19.60 -3.12
N ASP A 272 -11.41 -20.24 -4.28
CA ASP A 272 -10.19 -20.85 -4.83
C ASP A 272 -9.16 -19.80 -5.27
N TYR A 273 -9.60 -18.70 -5.86
CA TYR A 273 -8.68 -17.73 -6.47
C TYR A 273 -8.35 -16.55 -5.58
N PHE A 274 -9.29 -16.13 -4.73
CA PHE A 274 -9.18 -14.90 -3.94
C PHE A 274 -9.40 -15.12 -2.44
N SER A 275 -9.64 -16.35 -2.00
CA SER A 275 -9.89 -16.68 -0.59
C SER A 275 -11.05 -15.87 0.04
N VAL A 276 -12.06 -15.57 -0.77
CA VAL A 276 -13.33 -14.98 -0.33
C VAL A 276 -14.33 -16.11 -0.14
N GLY A 277 -14.69 -16.39 1.11
CA GLY A 277 -15.57 -17.50 1.47
C GLY A 277 -17.03 -17.08 1.57
N ILE A 278 -17.87 -17.66 0.73
CA ILE A 278 -19.33 -17.50 0.76
C ILE A 278 -19.95 -18.90 0.87
N ASP A 279 -20.91 -19.08 1.78
CA ASP A 279 -21.60 -20.36 1.93
C ASP A 279 -22.86 -20.47 1.04
N THR A 280 -23.43 -21.67 0.98
CA THR A 280 -24.63 -21.96 0.17
C THR A 280 -25.88 -21.21 0.62
N GLU A 281 -25.87 -20.63 1.82
CA GLU A 281 -26.98 -19.86 2.39
C GLU A 281 -26.85 -18.36 2.06
N GLY A 282 -25.76 -17.93 1.38
CA GLY A 282 -25.53 -16.52 1.05
C GLY A 282 -24.89 -15.73 2.17
N ASN A 283 -24.12 -16.38 3.04
CA ASN A 283 -23.37 -15.70 4.09
C ASN A 283 -21.88 -15.65 3.75
N LEU A 284 -21.30 -14.45 3.89
CA LEU A 284 -19.87 -14.22 3.84
C LEU A 284 -19.25 -14.72 5.15
N TYR A 285 -18.28 -15.63 5.07
CA TYR A 285 -17.58 -16.19 6.23
C TYR A 285 -16.07 -15.97 6.21
N SER A 286 -15.47 -15.56 5.08
CA SER A 286 -14.06 -15.17 5.06
C SER A 286 -13.72 -14.15 3.97
N ILE A 287 -12.61 -13.42 4.19
CA ILE A 287 -11.95 -12.52 3.23
C ILE A 287 -10.44 -12.81 3.19
N PRO A 288 -9.73 -12.46 2.10
CA PRO A 288 -8.29 -12.66 2.03
C PRO A 288 -7.53 -11.76 3.00
N ILE A 289 -6.34 -12.19 3.41
CA ILE A 289 -5.36 -11.35 4.09
C ILE A 289 -4.37 -10.88 3.03
N LEU A 290 -4.40 -9.58 2.71
CA LEU A 290 -3.53 -8.98 1.69
C LEU A 290 -2.26 -8.36 2.28
N ILE A 291 -2.33 -7.87 3.52
CA ILE A 291 -1.20 -7.30 4.25
C ILE A 291 -1.26 -7.85 5.68
N ASP A 292 -0.12 -8.30 6.19
CA ASP A 292 -0.01 -8.80 7.56
C ASP A 292 -0.41 -7.71 8.58
N ASP A 293 -1.11 -8.12 9.63
CA ASP A 293 -1.61 -7.25 10.71
C ASP A 293 -2.52 -6.08 10.25
N TYR A 294 -3.09 -6.18 9.04
CA TYR A 294 -4.02 -5.20 8.49
C TYR A 294 -5.38 -5.82 8.17
N ILE A 295 -6.44 -5.24 8.74
CA ILE A 295 -7.83 -5.56 8.44
C ILE A 295 -8.49 -4.27 7.93
N PRO A 296 -9.20 -4.30 6.79
CA PRO A 296 -9.84 -3.11 6.25
C PRO A 296 -11.07 -2.68 7.05
N ASP A 297 -11.54 -1.46 6.82
CA ASP A 297 -12.73 -0.92 7.47
C ASP A 297 -13.99 -1.75 7.13
N SER A 298 -14.53 -2.45 8.13
CA SER A 298 -15.71 -3.31 7.99
C SER A 298 -16.97 -2.53 7.58
N ARG A 299 -17.01 -1.21 7.79
CA ARG A 299 -18.12 -0.35 7.34
C ARG A 299 -18.20 -0.24 5.81
N ALA A 300 -17.12 -0.55 5.11
CA ALA A 300 -17.10 -0.59 3.65
C ALA A 300 -17.64 -1.91 3.08
N LEU A 301 -17.90 -2.92 3.92
CA LEU A 301 -18.35 -4.25 3.49
C LEU A 301 -19.70 -4.24 2.73
N PRO A 302 -20.73 -3.45 3.13
CA PRO A 302 -21.96 -3.29 2.36
C PRO A 302 -21.73 -2.84 0.91
N PHE A 303 -20.90 -1.83 0.72
CA PHE A 303 -20.52 -1.34 -0.61
C PHE A 303 -19.74 -2.39 -1.38
N PHE A 304 -18.76 -3.03 -0.73
CA PHE A 304 -17.94 -4.04 -1.37
C PHE A 304 -18.79 -5.17 -1.96
N VAL A 305 -19.67 -5.81 -1.18
CA VAL A 305 -20.47 -6.94 -1.69
C VAL A 305 -21.45 -6.51 -2.79
N THR A 306 -22.02 -5.32 -2.68
CA THR A 306 -22.95 -4.80 -3.70
C THR A 306 -22.22 -4.50 -5.00
N ARG A 307 -21.02 -3.89 -4.91
CA ARG A 307 -20.17 -3.60 -6.07
C ARG A 307 -19.62 -4.87 -6.71
N LEU A 308 -19.32 -5.92 -5.96
CA LEU A 308 -18.94 -7.21 -6.55
C LEU A 308 -20.02 -7.72 -7.52
N ALA A 309 -21.28 -7.63 -7.16
CA ALA A 309 -22.36 -8.08 -8.06
C ALA A 309 -22.61 -7.12 -9.23
N ALA A 310 -22.48 -5.80 -9.02
CA ALA A 310 -22.86 -4.79 -10.01
C ALA A 310 -21.74 -4.37 -10.98
N GLU A 311 -20.48 -4.36 -10.54
CA GLU A 311 -19.36 -3.70 -11.23
C GLU A 311 -18.34 -4.69 -11.78
N VAL A 312 -18.35 -5.94 -11.31
CA VAL A 312 -17.44 -6.97 -11.79
C VAL A 312 -17.96 -7.52 -13.12
N ASP A 313 -17.09 -7.56 -14.12
CA ASP A 313 -17.37 -8.20 -15.40
C ASP A 313 -17.28 -9.72 -15.27
N TRP A 314 -18.38 -10.37 -14.91
CA TRP A 314 -18.46 -11.82 -14.82
C TRP A 314 -18.50 -12.54 -16.19
N SER A 315 -18.47 -11.81 -17.30
CA SER A 315 -18.65 -12.38 -18.65
C SER A 315 -17.35 -12.86 -19.30
N THR A 316 -16.23 -12.22 -18.98
CA THR A 316 -14.91 -12.57 -19.53
C THR A 316 -13.92 -12.89 -18.42
N GLU A 317 -13.08 -13.91 -18.59
CA GLU A 317 -12.10 -14.31 -17.56
C GLU A 317 -11.16 -13.16 -17.16
N LYS A 318 -10.54 -12.50 -18.15
CA LYS A 318 -9.63 -11.38 -17.91
C LYS A 318 -10.36 -10.15 -17.35
N GLY A 319 -11.56 -9.84 -17.83
CA GLY A 319 -12.39 -8.74 -17.32
C GLY A 319 -12.78 -8.97 -15.87
N CYS A 320 -13.21 -10.19 -15.55
CA CYS A 320 -13.55 -10.64 -14.19
C CYS A 320 -12.36 -10.45 -13.24
N PHE A 321 -11.20 -11.04 -13.54
CA PHE A 321 -10.05 -10.95 -12.65
C PHE A 321 -9.56 -9.51 -12.49
N ARG A 322 -9.60 -8.70 -13.56
CA ARG A 322 -9.25 -7.28 -13.46
C ARG A 322 -10.20 -6.52 -12.55
N THR A 323 -11.50 -6.57 -12.84
CA THR A 323 -12.52 -5.75 -12.16
C THR A 323 -12.73 -6.23 -10.72
N PHE A 324 -12.75 -7.55 -10.48
CA PHE A 324 -12.80 -8.10 -9.13
C PHE A 324 -11.59 -7.67 -8.29
N SER A 325 -10.37 -7.82 -8.81
CA SER A 325 -9.16 -7.42 -8.07
C SER A 325 -9.15 -5.92 -7.77
N ARG A 326 -9.73 -5.09 -8.64
CA ARG A 326 -9.89 -3.64 -8.42
C ARG A 326 -10.88 -3.34 -7.30
N GLU A 327 -12.03 -4.01 -7.27
CA GLU A 327 -13.02 -3.83 -6.20
C GLU A 327 -12.49 -4.33 -4.85
N LEU A 328 -11.82 -5.47 -4.83
CA LEU A 328 -11.15 -5.99 -3.63
C LEU A 328 -10.08 -5.02 -3.14
N ALA A 329 -9.22 -4.51 -4.03
CA ALA A 329 -8.21 -3.52 -3.66
C ALA A 329 -8.82 -2.22 -3.14
N ALA A 330 -9.93 -1.75 -3.74
CA ALA A 330 -10.63 -0.55 -3.31
C ALA A 330 -11.26 -0.71 -1.93
N PHE A 331 -11.81 -1.90 -1.62
CA PHE A 331 -12.29 -2.25 -0.29
C PHE A 331 -11.13 -2.20 0.72
N PHE A 332 -10.02 -2.88 0.42
CA PHE A 332 -8.87 -2.94 1.33
C PHE A 332 -8.15 -1.59 1.51
N ALA A 333 -8.28 -0.67 0.57
CA ALA A 333 -7.71 0.68 0.69
C ALA A 333 -8.47 1.61 1.67
N ASN A 334 -9.60 1.18 2.24
CA ASN A 334 -10.30 1.94 3.27
C ASN A 334 -9.65 1.67 4.64
N ILE A 335 -8.71 2.54 5.01
CA ILE A 335 -8.02 2.47 6.30
C ILE A 335 -9.05 2.76 7.42
N PRO A 336 -9.21 1.85 8.39
CA PRO A 336 -10.14 2.06 9.50
C PRO A 336 -9.66 3.22 10.37
N LYS A 337 -10.58 4.13 10.72
CA LYS A 337 -10.30 5.25 11.62
C LYS A 337 -10.20 4.85 13.10
N GLU A 338 -10.75 3.69 13.43
CA GLU A 338 -10.77 3.15 14.78
C GLU A 338 -9.48 2.39 15.07
N THR A 339 -9.13 2.28 16.35
CA THR A 339 -7.94 1.53 16.74
C THR A 339 -8.08 0.07 16.36
N ASN A 340 -7.02 -0.50 15.77
CA ASN A 340 -7.00 -1.92 15.44
C ASN A 340 -7.01 -2.81 16.70
N GLN A 341 -7.06 -4.13 16.51
CA GLN A 341 -7.06 -5.13 17.59
C GLN A 341 -5.84 -5.04 18.54
N HIS A 342 -4.78 -4.35 18.14
CA HIS A 342 -3.56 -4.10 18.93
C HIS A 342 -3.54 -2.71 19.58
N GLY A 343 -4.65 -1.98 19.55
CA GLY A 343 -4.78 -0.63 20.10
C GLY A 343 -4.01 0.44 19.32
N LYS A 344 -3.68 0.19 18.05
CA LYS A 344 -2.97 1.14 17.17
C LYS A 344 -3.96 1.94 16.36
N ASP A 345 -3.77 3.25 16.32
CA ASP A 345 -4.56 4.16 15.51
C ASP A 345 -4.18 4.07 14.02
N TRP A 346 -4.95 4.78 13.20
CA TRP A 346 -4.79 4.75 11.75
C TRP A 346 -3.49 5.43 11.30
N GLU A 347 -2.99 6.42 12.06
CA GLU A 347 -1.70 7.06 11.83
C GLU A 347 -0.57 6.03 11.96
N TRP A 348 -0.58 5.24 13.03
CA TRP A 348 0.41 4.19 13.26
C TRP A 348 0.35 3.13 12.17
N VAL A 349 -0.84 2.66 11.79
CA VAL A 349 -1.04 1.69 10.71
C VAL A 349 -0.49 2.25 9.38
N THR A 350 -0.75 3.53 9.09
CA THR A 350 -0.27 4.18 7.88
C THR A 350 1.27 4.18 7.83
N GLU A 351 1.91 4.59 8.91
CA GLU A 351 3.37 4.69 9.00
C GLU A 351 4.10 3.35 9.07
N HIS A 352 3.56 2.39 9.81
CA HIS A 352 4.30 1.16 10.18
C HIS A 352 3.87 -0.08 9.41
N ILE A 353 2.73 -0.03 8.70
CA ILE A 353 2.23 -1.15 7.89
C ILE A 353 2.14 -0.72 6.42
N ILE A 354 1.36 0.32 6.13
CA ILE A 354 1.01 0.68 4.75
C ILE A 354 2.20 1.22 3.96
N TYR A 355 2.88 2.25 4.45
CA TYR A 355 4.03 2.84 3.73
C TYR A 355 5.23 1.90 3.63
N PRO A 356 5.54 1.05 4.63
CA PRO A 356 6.51 -0.03 4.47
C PRO A 356 6.13 -1.02 3.38
N ALA A 357 4.86 -1.44 3.28
CA ALA A 357 4.39 -2.30 2.19
C ALA A 357 4.53 -1.61 0.82
N ILE A 358 4.12 -0.33 0.72
CA ILE A 358 4.30 0.48 -0.51
C ILE A 358 5.78 0.53 -0.91
N LYS A 359 6.70 0.69 0.06
CA LYS A 359 8.15 0.75 -0.20
C LYS A 359 8.69 -0.54 -0.81
N GLN A 360 8.15 -1.69 -0.41
CA GLN A 360 8.67 -3.00 -0.81
C GLN A 360 8.20 -3.43 -2.20
N CYS A 361 6.92 -3.25 -2.54
CA CYS A 361 6.34 -3.94 -3.70
C CYS A 361 5.58 -3.05 -4.69
N PHE A 362 5.51 -1.72 -4.48
CA PHE A 362 4.70 -0.86 -5.33
C PHE A 362 5.31 -0.60 -6.72
N ILE A 363 4.50 -0.80 -7.77
CA ILE A 363 4.82 -0.51 -9.17
C ILE A 363 3.97 0.67 -9.65
N PRO A 364 4.36 1.94 -9.38
CA PRO A 364 3.50 3.08 -9.67
C PRO A 364 3.21 3.23 -11.17
N PRO A 365 1.95 3.42 -11.59
CA PRO A 365 1.61 3.59 -12.99
C PRO A 365 1.94 5.00 -13.48
N LYS A 366 2.16 5.15 -14.79
CA LYS A 366 2.45 6.46 -15.44
C LYS A 366 1.38 7.52 -15.18
N SER A 367 0.12 7.12 -15.06
CA SER A 367 -1.02 8.02 -14.81
C SER A 367 -0.97 8.75 -13.47
N PHE A 368 -0.11 8.34 -12.52
CA PHE A 368 -0.03 8.96 -11.20
C PHE A 368 0.58 10.37 -11.21
N ILE A 369 1.28 10.72 -12.29
CA ILE A 369 1.76 12.08 -12.52
C ILE A 369 0.60 13.01 -12.88
N ASP A 370 -0.36 12.52 -13.66
CA ASP A 370 -1.42 13.34 -14.25
C ASP A 370 -2.67 13.43 -13.35
N ASN A 371 -2.89 12.46 -12.46
CA ASN A 371 -4.10 12.35 -11.64
C ASN A 371 -3.97 12.90 -10.20
N ALA A 372 -2.89 13.63 -9.94
CA ALA A 372 -2.53 14.19 -8.64
C ALA A 372 -2.44 13.16 -7.48
N ALA A 373 -2.13 11.89 -7.78
CA ALA A 373 -1.85 10.90 -6.74
C ALA A 373 -0.53 11.19 -5.99
N VAL A 374 0.43 11.83 -6.67
CA VAL A 374 1.70 12.27 -6.10
C VAL A 374 1.99 13.70 -6.55
N LEU A 375 2.11 14.62 -5.60
CA LEU A 375 2.32 16.05 -5.87
C LEU A 375 3.55 16.55 -5.13
N GLU A 376 4.54 17.10 -5.84
CA GLU A 376 5.65 17.83 -5.19
C GLU A 376 5.11 19.13 -4.60
N ILE A 377 5.22 19.30 -3.27
CA ILE A 377 4.71 20.49 -2.56
C ILE A 377 5.81 21.43 -2.08
N ALA A 378 7.03 20.93 -1.91
CA ALA A 378 8.17 21.73 -1.50
C ALA A 378 9.49 21.07 -1.89
N ASN A 379 10.56 21.86 -1.92
CA ASN A 379 11.93 21.36 -1.99
C ASN A 379 12.84 22.11 -1.02
N LEU A 380 13.81 21.39 -0.44
CA LEU A 380 14.75 21.92 0.55
C LEU A 380 15.61 23.08 0.04
N PRO A 381 16.11 23.09 -1.22
CA PRO A 381 16.91 24.21 -1.72
C PRO A 381 16.15 25.54 -1.73
N ASN A 382 14.84 25.52 -1.99
CA ASN A 382 14.03 26.74 -1.92
C ASN A 382 13.68 27.11 -0.47
N LEU A 383 13.46 26.13 0.40
CA LEU A 383 13.24 26.39 1.83
C LEU A 383 14.47 27.01 2.49
N TYR A 384 15.67 26.53 2.20
CA TYR A 384 16.93 27.05 2.76
C TYR A 384 17.29 28.47 2.30
N LYS A 385 16.61 29.04 1.28
CA LYS A 385 16.75 30.46 0.91
C LYS A 385 15.99 31.39 1.85
N VAL A 386 15.01 30.86 2.59
CA VAL A 386 14.14 31.63 3.49
C VAL A 386 14.43 31.29 4.94
N PHE A 387 14.66 30.01 5.24
CA PHE A 387 14.97 29.51 6.56
C PHE A 387 16.48 29.37 6.74
N GLU A 388 17.07 30.34 7.42
CA GLU A 388 18.51 30.37 7.74
C GLU A 388 18.77 30.04 9.22
N ARG A 389 19.99 29.59 9.51
CA ARG A 389 20.47 29.40 10.88
C ARG A 389 20.57 30.75 11.61
N CYS A 390 20.30 30.76 12.91
CA CYS A 390 20.36 31.94 13.77
C CYS A 390 21.77 32.54 13.93
#